data_AF-A0A2K9ET36-F1
#
_entry.id   AF-A0A2K9ET36-F1
#
_cell.length_a   1.000
_cell.length_b   1.000
_cell.length_c   1.000
_cell.angle_alpha   90.00
_cell.angle_beta   90.00
_cell.angle_gamma   90.00
#
_symmetry.space_group_name_H-M   'P 1'
#
loop_
_entity.id
_entity.type
_entity.pdbx_description
1 polymer ?
#
loop_
_entity_poly.entity_id
_entity_poly.type
_entity_poly.pdbx_seq_one_letter_code
_entity_poly.pdbx_strand_id
1 'polypeptide(L)'
;MTRKPGSHISEPYPKTQQSDDIFRDALSSCFKLGHDAGGSQGPSGPFAYSDAKTGGLMRWLLVIVLVVAAVLGGIWLGGESWLAGRATAALDQRDDLGAAAVNPLREISRVGLRAEQVDYTGRLEDGTDLSVSLPWLELWSRPTSPQAFHATLPEQLSLVVGATPVAMLLDDAQGMLRLSPVNNLAVTRAEISVDSAEIDGQAILNGLAVDAELTGLGYDAPRAANAAYDVSLQLQSLEPAALAAFGAPQLAVPGAISAQGNLRLWLSAAPGRGMLQGRSHQVQPVGLRTDGLELGLGDLRARLVGVVSADAEGRAEGRLALYTADSREWLRAASDAGLIPESAVMLGGAMLQGLSSTPMSAEPATDSASQQDGSQLHAATEFTFPEPATDELRIPIFLRDGQAFLGAIPIGPAPQFLGG
;
A
#
# COMPACT_ATOMS: atom_id res chain seq x y z
N MET A 1 -55.87 -35.29 -6.73
CA MET A 1 -56.96 -34.38 -6.30
C MET A 1 -56.40 -32.99 -6.09
N THR A 2 -56.51 -32.18 -7.15
CA THR A 2 -56.83 -30.74 -7.17
C THR A 2 -56.46 -29.88 -5.94
N ARG A 3 -55.41 -29.07 -6.06
CA ARG A 3 -55.24 -27.82 -5.30
C ARG A 3 -55.46 -26.61 -6.23
N LYS A 4 -56.38 -25.75 -5.80
CA LYS A 4 -56.80 -24.48 -6.41
C LYS A 4 -55.66 -23.44 -6.45
N PRO A 5 -55.62 -22.54 -7.45
CA PRO A 5 -54.83 -21.31 -7.39
C PRO A 5 -55.62 -20.20 -6.69
N GLY A 6 -54.98 -19.53 -5.73
CA GLY A 6 -55.50 -18.36 -5.03
C GLY A 6 -55.08 -17.07 -5.73
N SER A 7 -56.08 -16.29 -6.13
CA SER A 7 -55.98 -14.92 -6.64
C SER A 7 -55.56 -13.95 -5.53
N HIS A 8 -54.50 -13.16 -5.75
CA HIS A 8 -54.24 -11.96 -4.96
C HIS A 8 -54.54 -10.71 -5.77
N ILE A 9 -55.24 -9.83 -5.07
CA ILE A 9 -55.93 -8.61 -5.49
C ILE A 9 -54.92 -7.47 -5.62
N SER A 10 -55.04 -6.72 -6.70
CA SER A 10 -54.35 -5.46 -6.98
C SER A 10 -55.04 -4.31 -6.24
N GLU A 11 -54.31 -3.62 -5.36
CA GLU A 11 -54.68 -2.30 -4.84
C GLU A 11 -53.88 -1.18 -5.54
N PRO A 12 -54.51 -0.03 -5.85
CA PRO A 12 -53.87 1.08 -6.55
C PRO A 12 -53.09 2.01 -5.60
N TYR A 13 -51.87 2.35 -5.98
CA TYR A 13 -51.07 3.42 -5.37
C TYR A 13 -51.70 4.81 -5.62
N PRO A 14 -51.80 5.68 -4.60
CA PRO A 14 -52.18 7.08 -4.81
C PRO A 14 -50.99 7.88 -5.35
N LYS A 15 -51.28 8.71 -6.37
CA LYS A 15 -50.39 9.77 -6.84
C LYS A 15 -50.35 10.89 -5.78
N THR A 16 -49.16 11.20 -5.28
CA THR A 16 -48.90 12.46 -4.56
C THR A 16 -48.06 13.39 -5.42
N GLN A 17 -48.65 14.54 -5.68
CA GLN A 17 -48.18 15.68 -6.47
C GLN A 17 -47.94 16.81 -5.46
N GLN A 18 -46.70 16.94 -4.98
CA GLN A 18 -46.16 17.97 -4.08
C GLN A 18 -44.70 17.53 -3.84
N SER A 19 -43.64 18.27 -4.12
CA SER A 19 -43.40 19.70 -3.94
C SER A 19 -42.11 20.07 -4.70
N ASP A 20 -42.22 20.94 -5.71
CA ASP A 20 -41.11 21.49 -6.50
C ASP A 20 -40.56 22.83 -5.92
N ASP A 21 -40.92 23.19 -4.68
CA ASP A 21 -40.66 24.54 -4.12
C ASP A 21 -39.62 24.61 -3.00
N ILE A 22 -38.79 23.57 -2.79
CA ILE A 22 -37.76 23.57 -1.73
C ILE A 22 -36.34 23.88 -2.26
N PHE A 23 -36.11 23.88 -3.58
CA PHE A 23 -34.75 24.02 -4.14
C PHE A 23 -34.35 25.43 -4.59
N ARG A 24 -35.21 26.45 -4.40
CA ARG A 24 -34.96 27.81 -4.90
C ARG A 24 -34.53 28.87 -3.87
N ASP A 25 -34.60 28.57 -2.57
CA ASP A 25 -34.34 29.56 -1.50
C ASP A 25 -32.95 29.45 -0.83
N ALA A 26 -32.08 28.54 -1.29
CA ALA A 26 -30.76 28.34 -0.67
C ALA A 26 -29.59 29.13 -1.29
N LEU A 27 -29.83 29.99 -2.29
CA LEU A 27 -28.75 30.65 -3.06
C LEU A 27 -28.69 32.19 -2.98
N SER A 28 -29.45 32.85 -2.09
CA SER A 28 -29.44 34.33 -2.02
C SER A 28 -28.84 34.97 -0.75
N SER A 29 -28.20 34.21 0.15
CA SER A 29 -27.83 34.73 1.49
C SER A 29 -26.35 34.62 1.87
N CYS A 30 -25.40 34.83 0.95
CA CYS A 30 -23.96 34.89 1.30
C CYS A 30 -23.18 36.10 0.75
N PHE A 31 -23.85 37.17 0.30
CA PHE A 31 -23.15 38.39 -0.12
C PHE A 31 -23.71 39.63 0.60
N LYS A 32 -23.14 39.97 1.77
CA LYS A 32 -22.80 41.34 2.21
C LYS A 32 -22.45 41.46 3.71
N LEU A 33 -21.47 42.34 3.97
CA LEU A 33 -21.05 43.00 5.21
C LEU A 33 -20.09 42.19 6.12
N GLY A 34 -18.97 42.72 6.61
CA GLY A 34 -18.51 44.10 6.61
C GLY A 34 -17.07 44.27 7.13
N HIS A 35 -16.56 45.47 6.89
CA HIS A 35 -15.33 46.07 7.38
C HIS A 35 -15.40 46.33 8.89
N ASP A 36 -14.39 45.94 9.69
CA ASP A 36 -13.49 46.85 10.43
C ASP A 36 -12.70 46.19 11.58
N ALA A 37 -11.40 46.52 11.58
CA ALA A 37 -10.42 46.74 12.67
C ALA A 37 -10.38 45.88 13.95
N GLY A 38 -9.18 45.37 14.25
CA GLY A 38 -8.75 45.01 15.61
C GLY A 38 -7.45 44.22 15.61
N GLY A 39 -6.32 44.89 15.86
CA GLY A 39 -5.00 44.27 15.88
C GLY A 39 -4.70 43.45 17.15
N SER A 40 -3.84 42.45 17.00
CA SER A 40 -2.98 41.94 18.08
C SER A 40 -1.73 41.29 17.47
N GLN A 41 -0.58 41.69 18.01
CA GLN A 41 0.76 41.27 17.64
C GLN A 41 1.12 39.87 18.19
N GLY A 42 1.91 39.12 17.42
CA GLY A 42 2.91 38.16 17.89
C GLY A 42 2.61 36.66 17.65
N PRO A 43 3.62 35.78 17.60
CA PRO A 43 4.97 35.93 17.05
C PRO A 43 5.22 35.01 15.83
N SER A 44 6.21 35.40 15.05
CA SER A 44 6.88 34.65 14.00
C SER A 44 7.46 33.31 14.48
N GLY A 45 7.11 32.23 13.78
CA GLY A 45 7.85 30.97 13.79
C GLY A 45 7.73 30.30 12.40
N PRO A 46 8.85 29.96 11.72
CA PRO A 46 8.78 29.23 10.46
C PRO A 46 8.82 27.73 10.76
N PHE A 47 7.65 27.09 10.83
CA PHE A 47 7.58 25.63 10.64
C PHE A 47 6.87 25.37 9.32
N ALA A 48 7.66 25.44 8.25
CA ALA A 48 7.30 24.81 6.99
C ALA A 48 7.44 23.31 7.20
N TYR A 49 6.32 22.63 7.48
CA TYR A 49 6.27 21.17 7.38
C TYR A 49 6.26 20.81 5.90
N SER A 50 7.29 20.09 5.47
CA SER A 50 7.37 19.51 4.14
C SER A 50 6.39 18.35 4.03
N ASP A 51 5.45 18.44 3.09
CA ASP A 51 4.66 17.31 2.60
C ASP A 51 5.62 16.22 2.07
N ALA A 52 5.78 15.13 2.82
CA ALA A 52 6.53 13.96 2.38
C ALA A 52 5.60 13.06 1.54
N LYS A 53 5.97 12.80 0.29
CA LYS A 53 5.20 11.98 -0.67
C LYS A 53 5.88 10.63 -0.89
N THR A 54 5.68 9.72 0.04
CA THR A 54 6.20 8.35 0.04
C THR A 54 5.45 7.43 -0.94
N GLY A 55 6.17 6.59 -1.70
CA GLY A 55 5.61 5.57 -2.60
C GLY A 55 6.18 5.51 -4.02
N GLY A 56 7.29 6.19 -4.34
CA GLY A 56 7.77 6.46 -5.71
C GLY A 56 7.72 5.28 -6.70
N LEU A 57 8.31 4.14 -6.37
CA LEU A 57 8.47 3.02 -7.32
C LEU A 57 7.18 2.23 -7.59
N MET A 58 6.47 1.81 -6.54
CA MET A 58 5.21 1.07 -6.69
C MET A 58 4.08 1.97 -7.20
N ARG A 59 4.07 3.24 -6.77
CA ARG A 59 3.14 4.27 -7.28
C ARG A 59 3.39 4.56 -8.75
N TRP A 60 4.65 4.57 -9.19
CA TRP A 60 5.01 4.79 -10.58
C TRP A 60 4.50 3.68 -11.51
N LEU A 61 4.77 2.41 -11.17
CA LEU A 61 4.29 1.26 -11.93
C LEU A 61 2.75 1.26 -12.03
N LEU A 62 2.06 1.47 -10.90
CA LEU A 62 0.60 1.56 -10.87
C LEU A 62 0.08 2.71 -11.75
N VAL A 63 0.70 3.90 -11.70
CA VAL A 63 0.26 5.03 -12.52
C VAL A 63 0.46 4.76 -14.01
N ILE A 64 1.61 4.21 -14.43
CA ILE A 64 1.86 3.87 -15.85
C ILE A 64 0.80 2.90 -16.36
N VAL A 65 0.62 1.78 -15.68
CA VAL A 65 -0.30 0.74 -16.18
C VAL A 65 -1.73 1.26 -16.17
N LEU A 66 -2.13 2.08 -15.19
CA LEU A 66 -3.49 2.60 -15.10
C LEU A 66 -3.75 3.70 -16.15
N VAL A 67 -2.76 4.54 -16.49
CA VAL A 67 -2.86 5.52 -17.59
C VAL A 67 -3.10 4.77 -18.90
N VAL A 68 -2.33 3.72 -19.17
CA VAL A 68 -2.45 2.95 -20.40
C VAL A 68 -3.73 2.13 -20.43
N ALA A 69 -4.15 1.57 -19.29
CA ALA A 69 -5.42 0.88 -19.15
C ALA A 69 -6.64 1.77 -19.41
N ALA A 70 -6.61 3.04 -18.97
CA ALA A 70 -7.66 4.02 -19.26
C ALA A 70 -7.72 4.38 -20.76
N VAL A 71 -6.58 4.29 -21.46
CA VAL A 71 -6.48 4.50 -22.91
C VAL A 71 -7.05 3.28 -23.66
N LEU A 72 -6.79 2.05 -23.17
CA LEU A 72 -7.19 0.78 -23.80
C LEU A 72 -8.70 0.44 -23.80
N GLY A 73 -9.53 1.17 -23.05
CA GLY A 73 -10.97 0.91 -22.94
C GLY A 73 -11.83 1.17 -24.19
N GLY A 74 -11.26 1.58 -25.33
CA GLY A 74 -12.00 2.02 -26.53
C GLY A 74 -11.55 1.42 -27.86
N ILE A 75 -12.36 0.48 -28.39
CA ILE A 75 -12.57 0.10 -29.82
C ILE A 75 -11.38 -0.54 -30.59
N TRP A 76 -11.61 -1.74 -31.13
CA TRP A 76 -10.58 -2.78 -31.33
C TRP A 76 -10.15 -3.11 -32.79
N LEU A 77 -10.47 -2.30 -33.82
CA LEU A 77 -10.02 -2.57 -35.23
C LEU A 77 -9.31 -1.41 -35.93
N GLY A 78 -8.98 -0.39 -35.15
CA GLY A 78 -8.15 0.77 -35.49
C GLY A 78 -7.62 1.46 -34.22
N GLY A 79 -7.94 0.87 -33.06
CA GLY A 79 -7.57 1.34 -31.74
C GLY A 79 -6.07 1.46 -31.59
N GLU A 80 -5.25 0.47 -31.94
CA GLU A 80 -3.81 0.50 -31.60
C GLU A 80 -3.07 1.75 -32.06
N SER A 81 -3.30 2.22 -33.28
CA SER A 81 -2.67 3.47 -33.76
C SER A 81 -3.24 4.71 -33.07
N TRP A 82 -4.55 4.73 -32.80
CA TRP A 82 -5.17 5.79 -32.01
C TRP A 82 -4.69 5.79 -30.55
N LEU A 83 -4.51 4.61 -29.95
CA LEU A 83 -4.00 4.36 -28.60
C LEU A 83 -2.56 4.83 -28.49
N ALA A 84 -1.72 4.51 -29.48
CA ALA A 84 -0.35 4.99 -29.55
C ALA A 84 -0.33 6.53 -29.56
N GLY A 85 -1.11 7.17 -30.43
CA GLY A 85 -1.22 8.63 -30.47
C GLY A 85 -1.76 9.24 -29.17
N ARG A 86 -2.73 8.58 -28.53
CA ARG A 86 -3.31 9.04 -27.25
C ARG A 86 -2.34 8.89 -26.08
N ALA A 87 -1.53 7.82 -26.09
CA ALA A 87 -0.49 7.56 -25.11
C ALA A 87 0.66 8.56 -25.27
N THR A 88 1.14 8.81 -26.49
CA THR A 88 2.11 9.88 -26.77
C THR A 88 1.59 11.23 -26.25
N ALA A 89 0.36 11.61 -26.61
CA ALA A 89 -0.24 12.85 -26.13
C ALA A 89 -0.44 12.92 -24.60
N ALA A 90 -0.52 11.77 -23.92
CA ALA A 90 -0.59 11.71 -22.46
C ALA A 90 0.79 11.85 -21.81
N LEU A 91 1.83 11.27 -22.42
CA LEU A 91 3.22 11.42 -22.01
C LEU A 91 3.69 12.86 -22.22
N ASP A 92 3.30 13.52 -23.31
CA ASP A 92 3.61 14.93 -23.59
C ASP A 92 3.04 15.91 -22.53
N GLN A 93 2.07 15.47 -21.73
CA GLN A 93 1.46 16.27 -20.64
C GLN A 93 2.16 16.07 -19.29
N ARG A 94 3.18 15.21 -19.22
CA ARG A 94 3.89 14.86 -17.99
C ARG A 94 5.32 15.34 -18.05
N ASP A 95 5.74 16.03 -16.99
CA ASP A 95 7.14 16.45 -16.83
C ASP A 95 8.00 15.36 -16.19
N ASP A 96 7.37 14.38 -15.53
CA ASP A 96 8.02 13.33 -14.75
C ASP A 96 8.20 12.01 -15.52
N LEU A 97 7.59 11.87 -16.71
CA LEU A 97 7.58 10.64 -17.49
C LEU A 97 7.62 10.94 -18.99
N GLY A 98 8.57 10.36 -19.71
CA GLY A 98 8.71 10.47 -21.16
C GLY A 98 8.94 9.11 -21.83
N ALA A 99 8.74 9.08 -23.15
CA ALA A 99 9.19 8.01 -24.01
C ALA A 99 9.63 8.58 -25.36
N ALA A 100 10.69 8.04 -25.96
CA ALA A 100 11.15 8.51 -27.27
C ALA A 100 10.15 8.17 -28.39
N ALA A 101 9.50 7.00 -28.29
CA ALA A 101 8.47 6.58 -29.23
C ALA A 101 7.45 5.66 -28.54
N VAL A 102 6.22 5.66 -29.05
CA VAL A 102 5.17 4.72 -28.67
C VAL A 102 4.61 4.09 -29.93
N ASN A 103 4.79 2.77 -30.06
CA ASN A 103 4.40 2.00 -31.24
C ASN A 103 3.32 0.97 -30.89
N PRO A 104 2.40 0.68 -31.82
CA PRO A 104 1.48 -0.46 -31.66
C PRO A 104 2.23 -1.80 -31.73
N LEU A 105 1.83 -2.80 -30.94
CA LEU A 105 2.43 -4.14 -30.97
C LEU A 105 2.10 -4.91 -32.26
N ARG A 106 0.91 -4.68 -32.84
CA ARG A 106 0.44 -5.33 -34.08
C ARG A 106 0.38 -6.86 -34.00
N GLU A 107 -0.01 -7.39 -32.84
CA GLU A 107 -0.17 -8.82 -32.63
C GLU A 107 -1.63 -9.22 -32.44
N ILE A 108 -2.04 -10.33 -33.08
CA ILE A 108 -3.44 -10.79 -33.05
C ILE A 108 -3.85 -11.24 -31.64
N SER A 109 -2.93 -11.83 -30.88
CA SER A 109 -3.17 -12.35 -29.53
C SER A 109 -2.95 -11.31 -28.42
N ARG A 110 -2.23 -10.22 -28.72
CA ARG A 110 -1.82 -9.19 -27.76
C ARG A 110 -2.03 -7.82 -28.37
N VAL A 111 -3.09 -7.14 -27.94
CA VAL A 111 -3.32 -5.74 -28.35
C VAL A 111 -2.75 -4.82 -27.32
N GLY A 112 -1.86 -3.94 -27.77
CA GLY A 112 -1.07 -3.13 -26.87
C GLY A 112 -0.09 -2.21 -27.57
N LEU A 113 0.79 -1.66 -26.75
CA LEU A 113 1.77 -0.66 -27.11
C LEU A 113 3.14 -1.10 -26.62
N ARG A 114 4.17 -0.75 -27.39
CA ARG A 114 5.57 -0.79 -27.00
C ARG A 114 6.09 0.64 -26.96
N ALA A 115 6.51 1.08 -25.79
CA ALA A 115 7.20 2.34 -25.60
C ALA A 115 8.72 2.09 -25.66
N GLU A 116 9.46 2.95 -26.35
CA GLU A 116 10.91 2.89 -26.48
C GLU A 116 11.53 4.03 -25.67
N GLN A 117 12.67 3.75 -25.02
CA GLN A 117 13.40 4.72 -24.17
C GLN A 117 12.47 5.42 -23.20
N VAL A 118 11.88 4.65 -22.28
CA VAL A 118 10.98 5.19 -21.26
C VAL A 118 11.82 5.77 -20.14
N ASP A 119 11.71 7.08 -19.93
CA ASP A 119 12.42 7.78 -18.89
C ASP A 119 11.42 8.26 -17.84
N TYR A 120 11.73 7.99 -16.57
CA TYR A 120 10.99 8.50 -15.43
C TYR A 120 11.93 9.27 -14.52
N THR A 121 11.47 10.41 -14.03
CA THR A 121 12.15 11.19 -13.00
C THR A 121 11.23 11.40 -11.81
N GLY A 122 11.75 11.17 -10.62
CA GLY A 122 11.02 11.28 -9.37
C GLY A 122 11.97 11.63 -8.23
N ARG A 123 11.44 11.54 -7.00
CA ARG A 123 12.21 11.71 -5.77
C ARG A 123 11.88 10.61 -4.78
N LEU A 124 12.89 10.16 -4.06
CA LEU A 124 12.79 9.30 -2.88
C LEU A 124 12.35 10.12 -1.65
N GLU A 125 12.05 9.42 -0.56
CA GLU A 125 11.52 10.00 0.68
C GLU A 125 12.48 10.96 1.36
N ASP A 126 13.77 10.66 1.30
CA ASP A 126 14.87 11.49 1.80
C ASP A 126 15.14 12.72 0.92
N GLY A 127 14.36 12.90 -0.14
CA GLY A 127 14.50 13.97 -1.12
C GLY A 127 15.51 13.67 -2.23
N THR A 128 16.13 12.50 -2.24
CA THR A 128 17.08 12.08 -3.27
C THR A 128 16.38 11.94 -4.62
N ASP A 129 16.89 12.60 -5.66
CA ASP A 129 16.35 12.48 -7.01
C ASP A 129 16.54 11.03 -7.52
N LEU A 130 15.52 10.49 -8.18
CA LEU A 130 15.52 9.16 -8.78
C LEU A 130 15.20 9.28 -10.26
N SER A 131 16.09 8.83 -11.13
CA SER A 131 15.81 8.64 -12.54
C SER A 131 15.79 7.15 -12.87
N VAL A 132 14.81 6.71 -13.64
CA VAL A 132 14.73 5.35 -14.17
C VAL A 132 14.65 5.45 -15.68
N SER A 133 15.54 4.76 -16.40
CA SER A 133 15.50 4.67 -17.85
C SER A 133 15.41 3.21 -18.27
N LEU A 134 14.36 2.91 -19.03
CA LEU A 134 14.10 1.59 -19.59
C LEU A 134 14.31 1.65 -21.11
N PRO A 135 15.08 0.73 -21.71
CA PRO A 135 15.25 0.70 -23.17
C PRO A 135 13.91 0.51 -23.89
N TRP A 136 12.98 -0.25 -23.30
CA TRP A 136 11.62 -0.40 -23.79
C TRP A 136 10.66 -0.80 -22.67
N LEU A 137 9.36 -0.69 -22.91
CA LEU A 137 8.28 -1.18 -22.05
C LEU A 137 7.13 -1.68 -22.93
N GLU A 138 6.67 -2.90 -22.72
CA GLU A 138 5.49 -3.44 -23.41
C GLU A 138 4.27 -3.44 -22.48
N LEU A 139 3.15 -2.93 -22.98
CA LEU A 139 1.87 -2.88 -22.27
C LEU A 139 0.78 -3.43 -23.17
N TRP A 140 0.08 -4.47 -22.74
CA TRP A 140 -0.88 -5.17 -23.60
C TRP A 140 -2.06 -5.76 -22.85
N SER A 141 -3.09 -6.12 -23.60
CA SER A 141 -4.28 -6.83 -23.09
C SER A 141 -4.68 -7.92 -24.09
N ARG A 142 -5.35 -8.97 -23.60
CA ARG A 142 -5.91 -10.00 -24.49
C ARG A 142 -7.27 -9.53 -25.03
N PRO A 143 -7.64 -9.87 -26.27
CA PRO A 143 -8.97 -9.57 -26.82
C PRO A 143 -10.12 -10.09 -25.96
N THR A 144 -9.90 -11.23 -25.31
CA THR A 144 -10.89 -11.93 -24.48
C THR A 144 -10.98 -11.36 -23.06
N SER A 145 -10.07 -10.48 -22.66
CA SER A 145 -10.02 -9.87 -21.34
C SER A 145 -9.49 -8.42 -21.43
N PRO A 146 -10.24 -7.50 -22.07
CA PRO A 146 -9.79 -6.12 -22.32
C PRO A 146 -9.57 -5.29 -21.05
N GLN A 147 -10.04 -5.78 -19.90
CA GLN A 147 -9.85 -5.18 -18.59
C GLN A 147 -8.61 -5.67 -17.84
N ALA A 148 -7.87 -6.64 -18.39
CA ALA A 148 -6.63 -7.18 -17.83
C ALA A 148 -5.44 -6.69 -18.66
N PHE A 149 -4.59 -5.90 -18.03
CA PHE A 149 -3.44 -5.22 -18.61
C PHE A 149 -2.17 -5.85 -18.10
N HIS A 150 -1.32 -6.29 -19.00
CA HIS A 150 -0.03 -6.86 -18.72
C HIS A 150 1.05 -5.85 -19.05
N ALA A 151 2.11 -5.84 -18.24
CA ALA A 151 3.32 -5.07 -18.44
C ALA A 151 4.51 -6.03 -18.46
N THR A 152 5.40 -5.86 -19.43
CA THR A 152 6.67 -6.60 -19.51
C THR A 152 7.81 -5.60 -19.53
N LEU A 153 8.75 -5.76 -18.60
CA LEU A 153 9.92 -4.91 -18.45
C LEU A 153 11.12 -5.52 -19.21
N PRO A 154 12.11 -4.69 -19.57
CA PRO A 154 13.33 -5.17 -20.18
C PRO A 154 14.26 -5.82 -19.15
N GLU A 155 15.13 -6.71 -19.64
CA GLU A 155 16.13 -7.40 -18.82
C GLU A 155 17.20 -6.46 -18.24
N GLN A 156 17.39 -5.29 -18.85
CA GLN A 156 18.32 -4.28 -18.37
C GLN A 156 17.63 -2.93 -18.29
N LEU A 157 17.82 -2.26 -17.16
CA LEU A 157 17.43 -0.86 -16.97
C LEU A 157 18.54 -0.10 -16.26
N SER A 158 18.52 1.22 -16.41
CA SER A 158 19.45 2.09 -15.70
C SER A 158 18.69 2.94 -14.69
N LEU A 159 19.24 3.00 -13.49
CA LEU A 159 18.76 3.81 -12.40
C LEU A 159 19.80 4.89 -12.13
N VAL A 160 19.36 6.10 -11.84
CA VAL A 160 20.23 7.13 -11.29
C VAL A 160 19.63 7.53 -9.96
N VAL A 161 20.32 7.18 -8.87
CA VAL A 161 19.92 7.56 -7.51
C VAL A 161 20.83 8.69 -7.06
N GLY A 162 20.27 9.89 -6.90
CA GLY A 162 21.02 11.13 -6.73
C GLY A 162 21.85 11.42 -7.97
N ALA A 163 23.17 11.22 -7.87
CA ALA A 163 24.12 11.41 -8.97
C ALA A 163 24.82 10.09 -9.39
N THR A 164 24.42 8.96 -8.81
CA THR A 164 25.08 7.68 -9.02
C THR A 164 24.29 6.84 -10.02
N PRO A 165 24.83 6.59 -11.23
CA PRO A 165 24.23 5.64 -12.15
C PRO A 165 24.44 4.21 -11.64
N VAL A 166 23.39 3.41 -11.69
CA VAL A 166 23.32 2.02 -11.25
C VAL A 166 22.70 1.22 -12.36
N ALA A 167 23.44 0.25 -12.90
CA ALA A 167 22.89 -0.68 -13.88
C ALA A 167 22.18 -1.82 -13.14
N MET A 168 20.92 -2.05 -13.48
CA MET A 168 20.14 -3.15 -12.92
C MET A 168 19.83 -4.14 -14.03
N LEU A 169 20.08 -5.41 -13.73
CA LEU A 169 19.60 -6.53 -14.51
C LEU A 169 18.37 -7.11 -13.82
N LEU A 170 17.34 -7.42 -14.60
CA LEU A 170 16.09 -8.02 -14.19
C LEU A 170 15.88 -9.29 -15.00
N ASP A 171 15.41 -10.35 -14.36
CA ASP A 171 14.96 -11.56 -15.03
C ASP A 171 13.45 -11.73 -14.85
N ASP A 172 12.77 -12.05 -15.96
CA ASP A 172 11.31 -12.20 -16.09
C ASP A 172 10.45 -11.18 -15.32
N ALA A 173 10.81 -9.90 -15.40
CA ALA A 173 10.08 -8.83 -14.72
C ALA A 173 8.76 -8.49 -15.43
N GLN A 174 7.64 -8.83 -14.79
CA GLN A 174 6.31 -8.64 -15.35
C GLN A 174 5.31 -8.12 -14.32
N GLY A 175 4.23 -7.51 -14.81
CA GLY A 175 3.10 -7.08 -13.99
C GLY A 175 1.77 -7.30 -14.70
N MET A 176 0.70 -7.42 -13.92
CA MET A 176 -0.67 -7.45 -14.45
C MET A 176 -1.60 -6.63 -13.57
N LEU A 177 -2.44 -5.79 -14.17
CA LEU A 177 -3.52 -5.07 -13.50
C LEU A 177 -4.85 -5.43 -14.13
N ARG A 178 -5.86 -5.72 -13.30
CA ARG A 178 -7.24 -5.87 -13.75
C ARG A 178 -8.10 -4.72 -13.25
N LEU A 179 -8.76 -4.00 -14.14
CA LEU A 179 -9.59 -2.85 -13.77
C LEU A 179 -11.10 -3.17 -13.81
N SER A 180 -11.89 -2.43 -13.01
CA SER A 180 -13.35 -2.46 -13.06
C SER A 180 -13.93 -1.19 -13.67
N PRO A 181 -14.47 -1.22 -14.90
CA PRO A 181 -15.09 -0.06 -15.53
C PRO A 181 -16.28 0.52 -14.74
N VAL A 182 -17.01 -0.35 -14.04
CA VAL A 182 -18.18 0.04 -13.25
C VAL A 182 -17.82 0.65 -11.89
N ASN A 183 -16.59 0.44 -11.41
CA ASN A 183 -16.11 0.96 -10.14
C ASN A 183 -15.04 2.05 -10.34
N ASN A 184 -15.33 3.05 -11.18
CA ASN A 184 -14.42 4.17 -11.47
C ASN A 184 -13.00 3.73 -11.89
N LEU A 185 -12.90 2.63 -12.67
CA LEU A 185 -11.64 2.02 -13.07
C LEU A 185 -10.77 1.58 -11.87
N ALA A 186 -11.38 1.17 -10.76
CA ALA A 186 -10.66 0.62 -9.62
C ALA A 186 -9.85 -0.62 -10.03
N VAL A 187 -8.63 -0.72 -9.51
CA VAL A 187 -7.79 -1.89 -9.63
C VAL A 187 -8.40 -3.01 -8.81
N THR A 188 -8.98 -4.01 -9.47
CA THR A 188 -9.57 -5.18 -8.83
C THR A 188 -8.55 -6.27 -8.54
N ARG A 189 -7.45 -6.30 -9.30
CA ARG A 189 -6.34 -7.22 -9.08
C ARG A 189 -5.05 -6.56 -9.56
N ALA A 190 -3.96 -6.78 -8.83
CA ALA A 190 -2.63 -6.40 -9.22
C ALA A 190 -1.68 -7.58 -8.98
N GLU A 191 -0.87 -7.93 -9.97
CA GLU A 191 0.18 -8.93 -9.88
C GLU A 191 1.50 -8.28 -10.28
N ILE A 192 2.57 -8.62 -9.57
CA ILE A 192 3.94 -8.24 -9.89
C ILE A 192 4.80 -9.49 -9.66
N SER A 193 5.64 -9.85 -10.63
CA SER A 193 6.66 -10.88 -10.43
C SER A 193 8.00 -10.47 -11.02
N VAL A 194 9.07 -10.89 -10.35
CA VAL A 194 10.47 -10.73 -10.77
C VAL A 194 11.21 -11.99 -10.35
N ASP A 195 11.82 -12.71 -11.29
CA ASP A 195 12.52 -13.96 -10.99
C ASP A 195 13.86 -13.69 -10.32
N SER A 196 14.62 -12.73 -10.82
CA SER A 196 15.82 -12.23 -10.14
C SER A 196 16.10 -10.78 -10.50
N ALA A 197 16.85 -10.10 -9.63
CA ALA A 197 17.44 -8.81 -9.95
C ALA A 197 18.88 -8.74 -9.48
N GLU A 198 19.72 -8.07 -10.26
CA GLU A 198 21.13 -7.84 -9.96
C GLU A 198 21.49 -6.37 -10.13
N ILE A 199 22.45 -5.91 -9.34
CA ILE A 199 23.08 -4.59 -9.48
C ILE A 199 24.58 -4.81 -9.61
N ASP A 200 25.16 -4.28 -10.68
CA ASP A 200 26.61 -4.39 -10.93
C ASP A 200 27.14 -5.85 -10.81
N GLY A 201 26.30 -6.83 -11.22
CA GLY A 201 26.60 -8.26 -11.16
C GLY A 201 26.45 -8.91 -9.76
N GLN A 202 25.91 -8.19 -8.79
CA GLN A 202 25.55 -8.72 -7.46
C GLN A 202 24.05 -8.95 -7.39
N ALA A 203 23.63 -10.17 -7.05
CA ALA A 203 22.23 -10.49 -6.84
C ALA A 203 21.66 -9.68 -5.67
N ILE A 204 20.58 -8.94 -5.92
CA ILE A 204 19.88 -8.14 -4.91
C ILE A 204 18.57 -8.81 -4.49
N LEU A 205 17.96 -9.52 -5.43
CA LEU A 205 16.65 -10.14 -5.29
C LEU A 205 16.69 -11.49 -6.01
N ASN A 206 16.18 -12.52 -5.35
CA ASN A 206 15.91 -13.81 -5.95
C ASN A 206 14.46 -14.17 -5.61
N GLY A 207 13.60 -14.13 -6.62
CA GLY A 207 12.18 -14.44 -6.54
C GLY A 207 11.36 -13.43 -5.73
N LEU A 208 10.58 -12.62 -6.44
CA LEU A 208 9.48 -11.83 -5.90
C LEU A 208 8.20 -12.17 -6.66
N ALA A 209 7.13 -12.47 -5.93
CA ALA A 209 5.78 -12.51 -6.47
C ALA A 209 4.83 -11.84 -5.47
N VAL A 210 4.03 -10.91 -5.96
CA VAL A 210 2.99 -10.21 -5.22
C VAL A 210 1.70 -10.32 -6.01
N ASP A 211 0.65 -10.82 -5.37
CA ASP A 211 -0.72 -10.82 -5.89
C ASP A 211 -1.60 -10.06 -4.90
N ALA A 212 -2.38 -9.10 -5.37
CA ALA A 212 -3.29 -8.30 -4.57
C ALA A 212 -4.67 -8.28 -5.22
N GLU A 213 -5.68 -8.78 -4.53
CA GLU A 213 -7.06 -8.83 -5.00
C GLU A 213 -7.98 -7.94 -4.16
N LEU A 214 -8.78 -7.10 -4.82
CA LEU A 214 -9.76 -6.23 -4.16
C LEU A 214 -10.86 -7.09 -3.53
N THR A 215 -11.05 -6.94 -2.23
CA THR A 215 -12.03 -7.67 -1.42
C THR A 215 -12.98 -6.71 -0.70
N GLY A 216 -13.98 -7.26 -0.01
CA GLY A 216 -14.85 -6.47 0.87
C GLY A 216 -14.10 -6.02 2.13
N LEU A 217 -14.45 -4.85 2.68
CA LEU A 217 -13.75 -4.25 3.83
C LEU A 217 -13.65 -5.19 5.05
N GLY A 218 -14.69 -5.97 5.32
CA GLY A 218 -14.78 -6.76 6.56
C GLY A 218 -15.29 -5.93 7.74
N TYR A 219 -15.61 -6.61 8.85
CA TYR A 219 -16.07 -5.96 10.09
C TYR A 219 -14.92 -5.38 10.92
N ASP A 220 -13.69 -5.81 10.63
CA ASP A 220 -12.45 -5.45 11.28
C ASP A 220 -11.72 -4.28 10.58
N ALA A 221 -12.33 -3.70 9.55
CA ALA A 221 -11.76 -2.58 8.81
C ALA A 221 -11.62 -1.32 9.69
N PRO A 222 -10.47 -0.62 9.61
CA PRO A 222 -10.34 0.72 10.20
C PRO A 222 -11.38 1.69 9.64
N ARG A 223 -11.84 2.65 10.46
CA ARG A 223 -12.86 3.63 10.03
C ARG A 223 -12.45 4.45 8.81
N ALA A 224 -11.15 4.68 8.61
CA ALA A 224 -10.61 5.41 7.48
C ALA A 224 -10.55 4.58 6.17
N ALA A 225 -10.84 3.27 6.22
CA ALA A 225 -10.72 2.38 5.07
C ALA A 225 -11.91 2.50 4.13
N ASN A 226 -11.63 2.68 2.83
CA ASN A 226 -12.63 2.61 1.76
C ASN A 226 -12.33 1.53 0.71
N ALA A 227 -11.20 0.83 0.82
CA ALA A 227 -10.88 -0.36 0.04
C ALA A 227 -10.08 -1.35 0.88
N ALA A 228 -10.20 -2.64 0.56
CA ALA A 228 -9.41 -3.72 1.16
C ALA A 228 -8.84 -4.60 0.05
N TYR A 229 -7.59 -5.01 0.21
CA TYR A 229 -6.92 -5.95 -0.67
C TYR A 229 -6.44 -7.15 0.14
N ASP A 230 -6.78 -8.35 -0.30
CA ASP A 230 -6.10 -9.56 0.16
C ASP A 230 -4.83 -9.70 -0.69
N VAL A 231 -3.67 -9.74 -0.04
CA VAL A 231 -2.36 -9.72 -0.66
C VAL A 231 -1.62 -11.00 -0.32
N SER A 232 -1.19 -11.74 -1.34
CA SER A 232 -0.26 -12.85 -1.23
C SER A 232 1.15 -12.38 -1.60
N LEU A 233 2.10 -12.56 -0.68
CA LEU A 233 3.50 -12.19 -0.84
C LEU A 233 4.37 -13.45 -0.86
N GLN A 234 5.28 -13.53 -1.82
CA GLN A 234 6.37 -14.48 -1.85
C GLN A 234 7.66 -13.73 -2.21
N LEU A 235 8.56 -13.63 -1.26
CA LEU A 235 9.90 -13.08 -1.39
C LEU A 235 10.88 -14.15 -0.94
N GLN A 236 11.65 -14.72 -1.86
CA GLN A 236 12.54 -15.83 -1.50
C GLN A 236 13.84 -15.32 -0.88
N SER A 237 14.43 -14.27 -1.46
CA SER A 237 15.65 -13.65 -0.94
C SER A 237 15.77 -12.19 -1.39
N LEU A 238 16.06 -11.29 -0.45
CA LEU A 238 16.43 -9.90 -0.66
C LEU A 238 17.70 -9.60 0.13
N GLU A 239 18.74 -9.14 -0.54
CA GLU A 239 20.01 -8.78 0.10
C GLU A 239 19.94 -7.35 0.67
N PRO A 240 19.93 -7.16 2.00
CA PRO A 240 19.73 -5.84 2.60
C PRO A 240 20.86 -4.86 2.27
N ALA A 241 22.09 -5.37 2.12
CA ALA A 241 23.26 -4.58 1.76
C ALA A 241 23.10 -3.91 0.39
N ALA A 242 22.39 -4.54 -0.54
CA ALA A 242 22.12 -3.96 -1.85
C ALA A 242 21.11 -2.82 -1.80
N LEU A 243 20.24 -2.78 -0.78
CA LEU A 243 19.28 -1.69 -0.61
C LEU A 243 19.94 -0.35 -0.27
N ALA A 244 21.14 -0.40 0.33
CA ALA A 244 21.91 0.81 0.61
C ALA A 244 22.29 1.58 -0.68
N ALA A 245 22.39 0.89 -1.82
CA ALA A 245 22.60 1.52 -3.12
C ALA A 245 21.42 2.44 -3.54
N PHE A 246 20.23 2.24 -2.94
CA PHE A 246 19.03 3.04 -3.17
C PHE A 246 18.78 4.09 -2.09
N GLY A 247 19.80 4.41 -1.28
CA GLY A 247 19.65 5.37 -0.18
C GLY A 247 18.86 4.82 1.02
N ALA A 248 18.53 3.53 1.03
CA ALA A 248 17.97 2.91 2.23
C ALA A 248 19.01 2.96 3.36
N PRO A 249 18.59 3.20 4.62
CA PRO A 249 19.49 3.10 5.76
C PRO A 249 20.12 1.71 5.76
N GLN A 250 21.45 1.66 5.91
CA GLN A 250 22.19 0.40 5.94
C GLN A 250 21.78 -0.36 7.20
N LEU A 251 20.80 -1.24 7.04
CA LEU A 251 20.35 -2.13 8.10
C LEU A 251 21.44 -3.19 8.27
N ALA A 252 22.08 -3.20 9.44
CA ALA A 252 23.08 -4.21 9.80
C ALA A 252 22.39 -5.54 10.16
N VAL A 253 21.67 -6.12 9.20
CA VAL A 253 20.94 -7.36 9.38
C VAL A 253 21.77 -8.53 8.83
N PRO A 254 21.95 -9.63 9.58
CA PRO A 254 22.71 -10.77 9.09
C PRO A 254 21.93 -11.56 8.03
N GLY A 255 22.49 -11.60 6.82
CA GLY A 255 21.99 -12.44 5.72
C GLY A 255 20.80 -11.88 4.97
N ALA A 256 20.26 -12.70 4.07
CA ALA A 256 19.14 -12.32 3.20
C ALA A 256 17.79 -12.31 3.94
N ILE A 257 16.91 -11.41 3.52
CA ILE A 257 15.53 -11.32 4.00
C ILE A 257 14.63 -12.16 3.09
N SER A 258 13.73 -12.93 3.69
CA SER A 258 12.66 -13.64 2.98
C SER A 258 11.33 -13.37 3.66
N ALA A 259 10.24 -13.39 2.90
CA ALA A 259 8.90 -13.21 3.43
C ALA A 259 7.88 -14.01 2.61
N GLN A 260 7.00 -14.75 3.27
CA GLN A 260 5.96 -15.50 2.59
C GLN A 260 4.67 -15.53 3.41
N GLY A 261 3.54 -15.29 2.76
CA GLY A 261 2.25 -15.46 3.39
C GLY A 261 1.20 -14.51 2.84
N ASN A 262 0.09 -14.42 3.58
CA ASN A 262 -1.03 -13.57 3.24
C ASN A 262 -1.15 -12.42 4.24
N LEU A 263 -1.54 -11.26 3.73
CA LEU A 263 -1.91 -10.09 4.52
C LEU A 263 -3.13 -9.43 3.90
N ARG A 264 -3.90 -8.75 4.73
CA ARG A 264 -4.98 -7.85 4.30
C ARG A 264 -4.49 -6.42 4.45
N LEU A 265 -4.56 -5.65 3.36
CA LEU A 265 -4.21 -4.25 3.32
C LEU A 265 -5.47 -3.41 3.17
N TRP A 266 -5.72 -2.50 4.10
CA TRP A 266 -6.79 -1.51 4.00
C TRP A 266 -6.24 -0.20 3.48
N LEU A 267 -6.95 0.39 2.50
CA LEU A 267 -6.59 1.65 1.88
C LEU A 267 -7.72 2.68 2.06
N SER A 268 -7.34 3.96 2.15
CA SER A 268 -8.27 5.10 2.19
C SER A 268 -9.10 5.26 0.92
N ALA A 269 -8.66 4.68 -0.21
CA ALA A 269 -9.40 4.55 -1.45
C ALA A 269 -8.78 3.44 -2.31
N ALA A 270 -9.56 2.84 -3.23
CA ALA A 270 -9.01 1.92 -4.21
C ALA A 270 -8.16 2.70 -5.25
N PRO A 271 -6.95 2.23 -5.61
CA PRO A 271 -6.24 2.68 -6.80
C PRO A 271 -7.17 2.65 -8.02
N GLY A 272 -7.21 3.73 -8.80
CA GLY A 272 -8.17 3.87 -9.89
C GLY A 272 -8.03 5.19 -10.63
N ARG A 273 -9.11 5.66 -11.26
CA ARG A 273 -9.13 6.90 -12.06
C ARG A 273 -8.62 8.13 -11.31
N GLY A 274 -8.85 8.23 -10.00
CA GLY A 274 -8.37 9.35 -9.18
C GLY A 274 -6.85 9.51 -9.20
N MET A 275 -6.11 8.38 -9.19
CA MET A 275 -4.65 8.41 -9.28
C MET A 275 -4.16 8.96 -10.63
N LEU A 276 -4.86 8.67 -11.72
CA LEU A 276 -4.54 9.21 -13.06
C LEU A 276 -4.68 10.73 -13.16
N GLN A 277 -5.55 11.29 -12.32
CA GLN A 277 -5.83 12.72 -12.28
C GLN A 277 -4.91 13.45 -11.30
N GLY A 278 -3.79 12.84 -10.91
CA GLY A 278 -2.83 13.39 -9.96
C GLY A 278 -3.31 13.39 -8.51
N ARG A 279 -4.43 12.74 -8.19
CA ARG A 279 -4.96 12.61 -6.81
C ARG A 279 -4.40 11.38 -6.10
N SER A 280 -3.14 11.05 -6.36
CA SER A 280 -2.47 9.88 -5.76
C SER A 280 -2.38 9.95 -4.24
N HIS A 281 -2.38 11.16 -3.65
CA HIS A 281 -2.43 11.36 -2.21
C HIS A 281 -3.71 10.82 -1.55
N GLN A 282 -4.75 10.49 -2.31
CA GLN A 282 -6.01 9.96 -1.78
C GLN A 282 -5.96 8.45 -1.51
N VAL A 283 -4.95 7.75 -2.02
CA VAL A 283 -4.75 6.31 -1.82
C VAL A 283 -3.61 6.12 -0.85
N GLN A 284 -3.96 5.95 0.42
CA GLN A 284 -3.02 5.74 1.52
C GLN A 284 -3.34 4.42 2.23
N PRO A 285 -2.34 3.64 2.62
CA PRO A 285 -2.49 2.59 3.60
C PRO A 285 -3.07 3.14 4.90
N VAL A 286 -4.15 2.54 5.40
CA VAL A 286 -4.76 2.91 6.69
C VAL A 286 -4.83 1.75 7.66
N GLY A 287 -4.54 0.54 7.20
CA GLY A 287 -4.33 -0.59 8.06
C GLY A 287 -3.75 -1.80 7.35
N LEU A 288 -3.23 -2.72 8.14
CA LEU A 288 -2.69 -4.00 7.73
C LEU A 288 -3.06 -5.05 8.77
N ARG A 289 -3.44 -6.24 8.30
CA ARG A 289 -3.61 -7.43 9.13
C ARG A 289 -2.86 -8.59 8.51
N THR A 290 -2.29 -9.44 9.35
CA THR A 290 -1.76 -10.74 8.93
C THR A 290 -2.09 -11.80 9.96
N ASP A 291 -2.45 -12.99 9.48
CA ASP A 291 -2.77 -14.14 10.34
C ASP A 291 -1.57 -15.09 10.47
N GLY A 292 -0.44 -14.78 9.84
CA GLY A 292 0.75 -15.65 9.83
C GLY A 292 1.68 -15.39 8.65
N LEU A 293 2.22 -14.18 8.55
CA LEU A 293 3.28 -13.87 7.58
C LEU A 293 4.59 -14.49 8.08
N GLU A 294 5.15 -15.43 7.33
CA GLU A 294 6.46 -16.00 7.62
C GLU A 294 7.55 -15.04 7.18
N LEU A 295 8.51 -14.82 8.05
CA LEU A 295 9.67 -13.95 7.87
C LEU A 295 10.92 -14.80 8.05
N GLY A 296 11.89 -14.63 7.17
CA GLY A 296 13.22 -15.21 7.33
C GLY A 296 14.30 -14.15 7.26
N LEU A 297 15.34 -14.36 8.05
CA LEU A 297 16.52 -13.52 8.08
C LEU A 297 17.76 -14.41 8.21
N GLY A 298 18.41 -14.70 7.09
CA GLY A 298 19.41 -15.76 7.01
C GLY A 298 18.80 -17.09 7.48
N ASP A 299 19.36 -17.65 8.54
CA ASP A 299 18.88 -18.91 9.15
C ASP A 299 17.72 -18.70 10.14
N LEU A 300 17.45 -17.46 10.55
CA LEU A 300 16.39 -17.15 11.51
C LEU A 300 15.01 -17.21 10.87
N ARG A 301 14.03 -17.77 11.58
CA ARG A 301 12.63 -17.85 11.14
C ARG A 301 11.69 -17.29 12.18
N ALA A 302 10.69 -16.56 11.71
CA ALA A 302 9.61 -16.06 12.56
C ALA A 302 8.30 -16.01 11.80
N ARG A 303 7.19 -16.02 12.52
CA ARG A 303 5.84 -15.82 11.99
C ARG A 303 5.22 -14.60 12.65
N LEU A 304 4.86 -13.62 11.85
CA LEU A 304 4.22 -12.40 12.27
C LEU A 304 2.70 -12.54 12.19
N VAL A 305 2.02 -12.21 13.29
CA VAL A 305 0.55 -12.24 13.39
C VAL A 305 0.10 -10.94 14.03
N GLY A 306 -0.95 -10.30 13.52
CA GLY A 306 -1.55 -9.15 14.17
C GLY A 306 -2.25 -8.18 13.23
N VAL A 307 -2.64 -7.04 13.80
CA VAL A 307 -3.38 -5.99 13.14
C VAL A 307 -2.84 -4.63 13.57
N VAL A 308 -2.61 -3.75 12.59
CA VAL A 308 -2.13 -2.39 12.79
C VAL A 308 -2.92 -1.45 11.88
N SER A 309 -3.27 -0.27 12.38
CA SER A 309 -3.90 0.81 11.65
C SER A 309 -3.11 2.11 11.79
N ALA A 310 -3.39 3.09 10.93
CA ALA A 310 -2.91 4.44 11.13
C ALA A 310 -3.76 5.16 12.20
N ASP A 311 -3.10 5.87 13.12
CA ASP A 311 -3.74 6.82 14.05
C ASP A 311 -4.03 8.17 13.36
N ALA A 312 -4.49 9.16 14.13
CA ALA A 312 -4.82 10.49 13.61
C ALA A 312 -3.59 11.25 13.09
N GLU A 313 -2.41 10.95 13.61
CA GLU A 313 -1.11 11.51 13.23
C GLU A 313 -0.43 10.70 12.12
N GLY A 314 -1.07 9.64 11.62
CA GLY A 314 -0.53 8.75 10.60
C GLY A 314 0.49 7.75 11.13
N ARG A 315 0.67 7.62 12.44
CA ARG A 315 1.55 6.61 13.05
C ARG A 315 0.83 5.27 13.19
N ALA A 316 1.62 4.22 13.25
CA ALA A 316 1.12 2.88 13.45
C ALA A 316 0.55 2.70 14.87
N GLU A 317 -0.68 2.20 14.96
CA GLU A 317 -1.37 1.83 16.20
C GLU A 317 -1.93 0.41 16.06
N GLY A 318 -1.81 -0.42 17.10
CA GLY A 318 -2.31 -1.78 17.07
C GLY A 318 -1.42 -2.79 17.80
N ARG A 319 -1.56 -4.06 17.41
CA ARG A 319 -0.96 -5.19 18.12
C ARG A 319 -0.41 -6.20 17.12
N LEU A 320 0.85 -6.55 17.33
CA LEU A 320 1.58 -7.56 16.57
C LEU A 320 2.18 -8.58 17.53
N ALA A 321 2.43 -9.77 17.01
CA ALA A 321 3.04 -10.87 17.71
C ALA A 321 4.03 -11.54 16.78
N LEU A 322 5.30 -11.56 17.18
CA LEU A 322 6.34 -12.29 16.48
C LEU A 322 6.51 -13.64 17.16
N TYR A 323 6.23 -14.71 16.44
CA TYR A 323 6.40 -16.07 16.93
C TYR A 323 7.69 -16.66 16.36
N THR A 324 8.58 -17.17 17.21
CA THR A 324 9.86 -17.72 16.76
C THR A 324 10.49 -18.65 17.80
N ALA A 325 11.26 -19.64 17.35
CA ALA A 325 12.12 -20.44 18.22
C ALA A 325 13.39 -19.67 18.64
N ASP A 326 13.86 -18.73 17.82
CA ASP A 326 15.14 -18.02 17.94
C ASP A 326 14.98 -16.59 18.49
N SER A 327 14.15 -16.46 19.53
CA SER A 327 13.74 -15.14 20.06
C SER A 327 14.90 -14.21 20.43
N ARG A 328 16.01 -14.75 20.94
CA ARG A 328 17.16 -13.96 21.39
C ARG A 328 17.94 -13.43 20.21
N GLU A 329 18.09 -14.25 19.18
CA GLU A 329 18.78 -13.96 17.94
C GLU A 329 18.02 -12.89 17.16
N TRP A 330 16.68 -12.98 17.10
CA TRP A 330 15.83 -11.93 16.52
C TRP A 330 15.95 -10.59 17.26
N LEU A 331 15.95 -10.61 18.60
CA LEU A 331 16.13 -9.37 19.38
C LEU A 331 17.53 -8.78 19.21
N ARG A 332 18.56 -9.62 19.14
CA ARG A 332 19.92 -9.16 18.84
C ARG A 332 19.97 -8.56 17.43
N ALA A 333 19.41 -9.22 16.41
CA ALA A 333 19.37 -8.69 15.05
C ALA A 333 18.63 -7.34 14.98
N ALA A 334 17.51 -7.19 15.71
CA ALA A 334 16.80 -5.93 15.81
C ALA A 334 17.63 -4.83 16.49
N SER A 335 18.41 -5.17 17.52
CA SER A 335 19.32 -4.23 18.19
C SER A 335 20.50 -3.83 17.31
N ASP A 336 21.09 -4.80 16.60
CA ASP A 336 22.21 -4.57 15.68
C ASP A 336 21.78 -3.69 14.50
N ALA A 337 20.54 -3.86 14.04
CA ALA A 337 19.91 -3.00 13.04
C ALA A 337 19.49 -1.61 13.59
N GLY A 338 19.69 -1.35 14.90
CA GLY A 338 19.32 -0.08 15.55
C GLY A 338 17.83 0.12 15.76
N LEU A 339 17.00 -0.93 15.59
CA LEU A 339 15.55 -0.86 15.74
C LEU A 339 15.11 -0.87 17.21
N ILE A 340 15.89 -1.51 18.09
CA ILE A 340 15.64 -1.52 19.54
C ILE A 340 16.92 -1.18 20.32
N PRO A 341 16.81 -0.58 21.51
CA PRO A 341 17.98 -0.33 22.37
C PRO A 341 18.61 -1.63 22.87
N GLU A 342 19.94 -1.67 22.99
CA GLU A 342 20.68 -2.83 23.52
C GLU A 342 20.22 -3.21 24.95
N SER A 343 19.81 -2.22 25.75
CA SER A 343 19.24 -2.44 27.08
C SER A 343 17.95 -3.25 27.06
N ALA A 344 17.14 -3.12 26.00
CA ALA A 344 15.93 -3.92 25.81
C ALA A 344 16.25 -5.39 25.54
N VAL A 345 17.37 -5.70 24.86
CA VAL A 345 17.82 -7.08 24.63
C VAL A 345 18.22 -7.76 25.94
N MET A 346 19.00 -7.05 26.79
CA MET A 346 19.43 -7.60 28.08
C MET A 346 18.26 -7.88 29.03
N LEU A 347 17.26 -7.00 29.05
CA LEU A 347 16.04 -7.17 29.86
C LEU A 347 15.12 -8.26 29.29
N GLY A 348 15.04 -8.35 27.95
CA GLY A 348 14.22 -9.33 27.24
C GLY A 348 14.59 -10.76 27.60
N GLY A 349 15.88 -11.11 27.67
CA GLY A 349 16.33 -12.50 27.85
C GLY A 349 15.74 -13.24 29.06
N ALA A 350 15.50 -12.55 30.17
CA ALA A 350 14.89 -13.12 31.38
C ALA A 350 13.36 -12.93 31.45
N MET A 351 12.83 -11.86 30.84
CA MET A 351 11.40 -11.56 30.84
C MET A 351 10.61 -12.31 29.76
N LEU A 352 11.23 -12.65 28.63
CA LEU A 352 10.56 -13.30 27.49
C LEU A 352 9.87 -14.61 27.87
N GLN A 353 10.44 -15.37 28.80
CA GLN A 353 9.87 -16.64 29.25
C GLN A 353 8.62 -16.43 30.14
N GLY A 354 8.51 -15.28 30.81
CA GLY A 354 7.29 -14.86 31.50
C GLY A 354 6.28 -14.18 30.59
N LEU A 355 6.74 -13.44 29.57
CA LEU A 355 5.89 -12.76 28.60
C LEU A 355 5.21 -13.72 27.62
N SER A 356 5.88 -14.81 27.23
CA SER A 356 5.32 -15.80 26.30
C SER A 356 4.09 -16.52 26.89
N SER A 357 4.02 -16.66 28.21
CA SER A 357 2.89 -17.25 28.93
C SER A 357 1.80 -16.24 29.32
N THR A 358 2.04 -14.94 29.10
CA THR A 358 1.01 -13.92 29.35
C THR A 358 -0.02 -13.98 28.22
N PRO A 359 -1.30 -14.25 28.50
CA PRO A 359 -2.32 -14.25 27.47
C PRO A 359 -2.40 -12.85 26.85
N MET A 360 -2.23 -12.75 25.52
CA MET A 360 -2.64 -11.57 24.76
C MET A 360 -4.17 -11.53 24.65
N SER A 361 -4.86 -11.63 25.79
CA SER A 361 -6.25 -11.25 25.86
C SER A 361 -6.31 -9.74 25.65
N ALA A 362 -7.35 -9.28 24.95
CA ALA A 362 -7.67 -7.87 24.84
C ALA A 362 -7.45 -7.21 26.20
N GLU A 363 -6.55 -6.22 26.24
CA GLU A 363 -6.46 -5.34 27.40
C GLU A 363 -7.91 -4.94 27.71
N PRO A 364 -8.41 -5.14 28.94
CA PRO A 364 -9.72 -4.64 29.27
C PRO A 364 -9.65 -3.16 28.95
N ALA A 365 -10.56 -2.67 28.10
CA ALA A 365 -10.74 -1.26 27.87
C ALA A 365 -10.62 -0.60 29.24
N THR A 366 -9.57 0.17 29.44
CA THR A 366 -9.30 0.76 30.74
C THR A 366 -10.58 1.49 31.12
N ASP A 367 -11.08 1.20 32.32
CA ASP A 367 -12.12 1.94 33.02
C ASP A 367 -11.62 3.37 33.33
N SER A 368 -11.14 4.08 32.31
CA SER A 368 -10.95 5.52 32.34
C SER A 368 -12.33 6.11 32.10
N ALA A 369 -13.06 6.21 33.19
CA ALA A 369 -14.17 7.13 33.36
C ALA A 369 -13.76 8.52 32.86
N SER A 370 -14.08 8.81 31.60
CA SER A 370 -14.18 10.13 31.00
C SER A 370 -15.18 10.03 29.85
N GLN A 371 -16.44 9.78 30.22
CA GLN A 371 -17.57 10.29 29.47
C GLN A 371 -17.38 11.81 29.33
N GLN A 372 -16.89 12.29 28.19
CA GLN A 372 -17.21 13.62 27.65
C GLN A 372 -16.62 13.85 26.25
N ASP A 373 -16.83 12.89 25.34
CA ASP A 373 -17.19 13.19 23.95
C ASP A 373 -17.51 11.86 23.26
N GLY A 374 -18.49 11.83 22.37
CA GLY A 374 -19.03 10.62 21.73
C GLY A 374 -18.06 9.84 20.82
N SER A 375 -16.75 10.04 20.97
CA SER A 375 -15.68 9.36 20.25
C SER A 375 -15.11 8.22 21.08
N GLN A 376 -15.94 7.22 21.41
CA GLN A 376 -15.42 5.96 21.94
C GLN A 376 -14.69 5.21 20.82
N LEU A 377 -13.39 5.04 21.02
CA LEU A 377 -12.51 4.16 20.28
C LEU A 377 -13.02 2.72 20.47
N HIS A 378 -13.89 2.24 19.58
CA HIS A 378 -14.04 0.80 19.39
C HIS A 378 -12.81 0.35 18.60
N ALA A 379 -11.75 -0.01 19.32
CA ALA A 379 -10.68 -0.82 18.73
C ALA A 379 -11.35 -2.06 18.14
N ALA A 380 -11.10 -2.31 16.86
CA ALA A 380 -11.65 -3.43 16.13
C ALA A 380 -11.44 -4.76 16.89
N THR A 381 -12.56 -5.31 17.37
CA THR A 381 -12.97 -6.73 17.35
C THR A 381 -11.90 -7.80 17.46
N GLU A 382 -11.91 -8.53 18.58
CA GLU A 382 -11.78 -10.01 18.68
C GLU A 382 -10.63 -10.71 17.92
N PHE A 383 -9.58 -9.99 17.54
CA PHE A 383 -8.40 -10.60 16.94
C PHE A 383 -7.74 -11.53 17.98
N THR A 384 -7.84 -12.83 17.72
CA THR A 384 -7.34 -13.86 18.62
C THR A 384 -5.96 -14.28 18.17
N PHE A 385 -4.97 -14.04 19.02
CA PHE A 385 -3.61 -14.51 18.79
C PHE A 385 -3.56 -16.03 19.03
N PRO A 386 -3.03 -16.82 18.08
CA PRO A 386 -2.87 -18.26 18.29
C PRO A 386 -1.95 -18.54 19.47
N GLU A 387 -2.14 -19.68 20.13
CA GLU A 387 -1.16 -20.18 21.09
C GLU A 387 0.16 -20.51 20.37
N PRO A 388 1.32 -20.23 20.99
CA PRO A 388 2.62 -20.61 20.42
C PRO A 388 2.78 -22.12 20.38
N ALA A 389 3.54 -22.63 19.41
CA ALA A 389 3.96 -24.04 19.41
C ALA A 389 4.91 -24.36 20.58
N THR A 390 5.12 -25.65 20.86
CA THR A 390 5.90 -26.14 22.02
C THR A 390 7.34 -25.58 22.09
N ASP A 391 7.93 -25.30 20.93
CA ASP A 391 9.29 -24.80 20.74
C ASP A 391 9.34 -23.34 20.27
N GLU A 392 8.20 -22.65 20.29
CA GLU A 392 8.05 -21.30 19.77
C GLU A 392 7.75 -20.33 20.92
N LEU A 393 8.35 -19.14 20.88
CA LEU A 393 8.06 -18.05 21.81
C LEU A 393 7.26 -16.97 21.09
N ARG A 394 6.20 -16.50 21.76
CA ARG A 394 5.39 -15.37 21.34
C ARG A 394 5.96 -14.07 21.92
N ILE A 395 6.46 -13.20 21.06
CA ILE A 395 7.00 -11.89 21.40
C ILE A 395 5.93 -10.83 21.08
N PRO A 396 5.27 -10.24 22.10
CA PRO A 396 4.22 -9.25 21.87
C PRO A 396 4.80 -7.87 21.56
N ILE A 397 4.27 -7.23 20.52
CA ILE A 397 4.61 -5.88 20.09
C ILE A 397 3.33 -5.04 20.13
N PHE A 398 3.31 -4.01 20.96
CA PHE A 398 2.18 -3.08 21.08
C PHE A 398 2.57 -1.73 20.50
N LEU A 399 1.67 -1.14 19.72
CA LEU A 399 1.81 0.20 19.16
C LEU A 399 0.64 1.02 19.69
N ARG A 400 0.90 1.96 20.60
CA ARG A 400 -0.12 2.80 21.23
C ARG A 400 0.45 4.14 21.64
N ASP A 401 -0.38 5.17 21.62
CA ASP A 401 0.00 6.53 22.05
C ASP A 401 1.27 7.04 21.34
N GLY A 402 1.44 6.71 20.06
CA GLY A 402 2.63 7.06 19.27
C GLY A 402 3.94 6.39 19.71
N GLN A 403 3.88 5.35 20.55
CA GLN A 403 5.04 4.59 21.04
C GLN A 403 4.93 3.09 20.71
N ALA A 404 6.08 2.47 20.48
CA ALA A 404 6.23 1.04 20.30
C ALA A 404 6.71 0.40 21.60
N PHE A 405 6.12 -0.73 21.97
CA PHE A 405 6.43 -1.50 23.17
C PHE A 405 6.69 -2.96 22.83
N LEU A 406 7.69 -3.54 23.49
CA LEU A 406 7.96 -4.97 23.53
C LEU A 406 7.43 -5.51 24.87
N GLY A 407 6.25 -6.12 24.85
CA GLY A 407 5.50 -6.36 26.08
C GLY A 407 5.18 -5.04 26.79
N ALA A 408 5.70 -4.85 28.01
CA ALA A 408 5.55 -3.61 28.77
C ALA A 408 6.71 -2.62 28.60
N ILE A 409 7.75 -2.97 27.83
CA ILE A 409 8.99 -2.18 27.72
C ILE A 409 8.89 -1.26 26.50
N PRO A 410 8.98 0.08 26.66
CA PRO A 410 9.04 0.98 25.51
C PRO A 410 10.34 0.76 24.74
N ILE A 411 10.22 0.56 23.43
CA ILE A 411 11.36 0.34 22.53
C ILE A 411 11.63 1.54 21.60
N GLY A 412 10.67 2.46 21.45
CA GLY A 412 10.84 3.65 20.64
C GLY A 412 9.52 4.33 20.27
N PRO A 413 9.55 5.36 19.42
CA PRO A 413 8.33 5.89 18.80
C PRO A 413 7.69 4.82 17.90
N ALA A 414 6.36 4.81 17.80
CA ALA A 414 5.67 4.02 16.81
C ALA A 414 6.08 4.49 15.40
N PRO A 415 6.33 3.57 14.46
CA PRO A 415 6.72 3.93 13.11
C PRO A 415 5.58 4.71 12.43
N GLN A 416 5.94 5.55 11.45
CA GLN A 416 4.92 6.12 10.57
C GLN A 416 4.24 4.97 9.83
N PHE A 417 2.91 4.99 9.80
CA PHE A 417 2.15 4.05 9.01
C PHE A 417 2.38 4.40 7.54
N LEU A 418 2.58 3.38 6.71
CA LEU A 418 3.01 3.52 5.33
C LEU A 418 2.26 4.66 4.61
N GLY A 419 2.97 5.68 4.12
CA GLY A 419 2.38 6.78 3.34
C GLY A 419 2.16 8.12 4.05
N GLY A 420 2.56 8.27 5.31
CA GLY A 420 2.63 9.54 6.05
C GLY A 420 3.94 10.30 5.92
#